data_AF-A0A3M1NPJ8-F1
#
_entry.id   AF-A0A3M1NPJ8-F1
#
_cell.length_a   1.000
_cell.length_b   1.000
_cell.length_c   1.000
_cell.angle_alpha   90.00
_cell.angle_beta   90.00
_cell.angle_gamma   90.00
#
_symmetry.space_group_name_H-M   'P 1'
#
loop_
_entity.id
_entity.type
_entity.pdbx_description
1 polymer ?
#
loop_
_entity_poly.entity_id
_entity_poly.type
_entity_poly.pdbx_seq_one_letter_code
_entity_poly.pdbx_strand_id
1 'polypeptide(L)'
;MLTWTPTHTLRVARPTSRLEAVVHFYHDGLGLPVLGGFEDHDGFDGVMLGVPGAVYHLEFTRRRGHTMNGAPSPDHLLVFYLPDAAVWRQAVNRMLRCGYMPVPAENPYWDRRGVTFEDPDGYRVVLQQSSWPPRAGHAPPARLHTLTGNVLKAMNRKQTHLLARLLLAMIFLVTGTMKLVDFGHTVGTLASMGLPFPTLLALGAIVTEIGGGACLLFNVKGRWAALVLILFLIPATLLFHVPGLNDPVQAEMQLIQVLKNLAIMGGLLMVSLEDEPAYGAGKAEKETFLQPSSHS
;
A
#
# COMPACT_ATOMS: atom_id res chain seq x y z
N MET A 1 10.47 12.75 -13.78
CA MET A 1 11.03 12.47 -12.44
C MET A 1 11.87 13.67 -12.03
N LEU A 2 11.67 14.25 -10.85
CA LEU A 2 12.61 15.25 -10.32
C LEU A 2 13.96 14.56 -10.06
N THR A 3 15.03 15.00 -10.72
CA THR A 3 16.40 14.62 -10.40
C THR A 3 16.90 15.50 -9.25
N TRP A 4 16.92 14.96 -8.03
CA TRP A 4 17.49 15.63 -6.87
C TRP A 4 19.00 15.71 -7.02
N THR A 5 19.55 16.93 -7.15
CA THR A 5 21.01 17.16 -7.14
C THR A 5 21.49 17.54 -5.74
N PRO A 6 22.79 17.37 -5.41
CA PRO A 6 23.36 17.71 -4.10
C PRO A 6 23.32 19.21 -3.72
N THR A 7 22.83 20.08 -4.60
CA THR A 7 22.76 21.54 -4.40
C THR A 7 21.46 22.01 -3.72
N HIS A 8 20.56 21.09 -3.35
CA HIS A 8 19.29 21.44 -2.74
C HIS A 8 19.39 21.50 -1.22
N THR A 9 18.74 22.49 -0.61
CA THR A 9 18.59 22.62 0.84
C THR A 9 17.18 22.24 1.25
N LEU A 10 17.03 21.36 2.24
CA LEU A 10 15.76 21.04 2.88
C LEU A 10 15.53 21.96 4.08
N ARG A 11 14.40 22.68 4.10
CA ARG A 11 13.96 23.43 5.27
C ARG A 11 12.70 22.79 5.86
N VAL A 12 12.72 22.50 7.15
CA VAL A 12 11.52 22.10 7.90
C VAL A 12 11.07 23.27 8.74
N ALA A 13 10.04 23.98 8.26
CA ALA A 13 9.45 25.12 8.96
C ALA A 13 8.28 24.68 9.82
N ARG A 14 8.30 25.03 11.10
CA ARG A 14 7.22 24.77 12.06
C ARG A 14 6.85 26.05 12.78
N PRO A 15 5.56 26.37 12.93
CA PRO A 15 5.21 27.56 13.67
C PRO A 15 5.33 27.27 15.19
N THR A 16 5.36 28.29 16.03
CA THR A 16 5.38 28.19 17.51
C THR A 16 4.78 29.44 18.15
N SER A 17 4.13 29.29 19.31
CA SER A 17 3.73 30.42 20.16
C SER A 17 4.79 30.79 21.20
N ARG A 18 5.85 29.98 21.35
CA ARG A 18 6.89 30.12 22.38
C ARG A 18 8.29 30.01 21.79
N LEU A 19 8.60 30.96 20.90
CA LEU A 19 9.84 30.95 20.13
C LEU A 19 11.08 30.80 21.01
N GLU A 20 11.14 31.52 22.13
CA GLU A 20 12.27 31.49 23.07
C GLU A 20 12.44 30.10 23.72
N ALA A 21 11.35 29.46 24.11
CA ALA A 21 11.39 28.12 24.71
C ALA A 21 11.84 27.07 23.68
N VAL A 22 11.39 27.21 22.43
CA VAL A 22 11.81 26.36 21.31
C VAL A 22 13.29 26.58 21.02
N VAL A 23 13.77 27.83 20.98
CA VAL A 23 15.21 28.10 20.83
C VAL A 23 15.99 27.45 21.95
N HIS A 24 15.60 27.59 23.22
CA HIS A 24 16.29 26.93 24.33
C HIS A 24 16.31 25.39 24.18
N PHE A 25 15.22 24.77 23.73
CA PHE A 25 15.17 23.33 23.48
C PHE A 25 16.15 22.89 22.37
N TYR A 26 16.11 23.53 21.21
CA TYR A 26 16.86 23.09 20.02
C TYR A 26 18.32 23.60 20.01
N HIS A 27 18.58 24.80 20.52
CA HIS A 27 19.93 25.36 20.64
C HIS A 27 20.65 24.81 21.87
N ASP A 28 20.12 25.07 23.08
CA ASP A 28 20.83 24.74 24.32
C ASP A 28 20.72 23.25 24.65
N GLY A 29 19.53 22.67 24.49
CA GLY A 29 19.29 21.24 24.72
C GLY A 29 19.89 20.37 23.62
N LEU A 30 19.40 20.52 22.39
CA LEU A 30 19.79 19.64 21.29
C LEU A 30 21.18 20.00 20.74
N GLY A 31 21.67 21.22 20.95
CA GLY A 31 23.00 21.66 20.53
C GLY A 31 23.07 22.14 19.08
N LEU A 32 21.95 22.56 18.47
CA LEU A 32 21.93 23.08 17.10
C LEU A 32 22.27 24.58 17.10
N PRO A 33 23.33 25.02 16.41
CA PRO A 33 23.62 26.44 16.26
C PRO A 33 22.49 27.22 15.58
N VAL A 34 22.34 28.49 15.97
CA VAL A 34 21.50 29.45 15.24
C VAL A 34 22.22 29.82 13.94
N LEU A 35 21.56 29.59 12.80
CA LEU A 35 22.07 29.93 11.47
C LEU A 35 21.63 31.31 11.01
N GLY A 36 20.51 31.81 11.54
CA GLY A 36 19.95 33.11 11.22
C GLY A 36 18.60 33.31 11.91
N GLY A 37 18.06 34.52 11.80
CA GLY A 37 16.75 34.87 12.33
C GLY A 37 16.26 36.20 11.78
N PHE A 38 15.00 36.50 12.04
CA PHE A 38 14.34 37.73 11.66
C PHE A 38 13.29 38.11 12.70
N GLU A 39 13.01 39.41 12.79
CA GLU A 39 12.02 39.98 13.69
C GLU A 39 11.09 40.90 12.91
N ASP A 40 9.81 40.89 13.27
CA ASP A 40 8.76 41.73 12.67
C ASP A 40 8.68 41.73 11.14
N HIS A 41 9.00 40.61 10.50
CA HIS A 41 8.89 40.48 9.06
C HIS A 41 7.46 40.05 8.70
N ASP A 42 6.66 40.99 8.21
CA ASP A 42 5.23 40.78 7.90
C ASP A 42 4.41 40.24 9.09
N GLY A 43 4.76 40.66 10.30
CA GLY A 43 4.11 40.23 11.55
C GLY A 43 4.61 38.88 12.09
N PHE A 44 5.75 38.38 11.59
CA PHE A 44 6.41 37.17 12.08
C PHE A 44 7.79 37.45 12.66
N ASP A 45 8.11 36.73 13.73
CA ASP A 45 9.49 36.54 14.20
C ASP A 45 9.90 35.11 13.83
N GLY A 46 11.18 34.87 13.55
CA GLY A 46 11.65 33.53 13.19
C GLY A 46 13.13 33.28 13.42
N VAL A 47 13.46 32.01 13.63
CA VAL A 47 14.82 31.53 13.89
C VAL A 47 15.08 30.26 13.08
N MET A 48 16.24 30.21 12.42
CA MET A 48 16.74 29.03 11.73
C MET A 48 17.85 28.37 12.55
N LEU A 49 17.72 27.07 12.81
CA LEU A 49 18.67 26.28 13.61
C LEU A 49 19.14 25.06 12.81
N GLY A 50 20.42 24.76 12.86
CA GLY A 50 20.97 23.62 12.13
C GLY A 50 22.49 23.53 12.19
N VAL A 51 23.04 22.51 11.54
CA VAL A 51 24.50 22.32 11.45
C VAL A 51 25.05 23.14 10.29
N PRO A 52 26.03 24.04 10.50
CA PRO A 52 26.64 24.81 9.42
C PRO A 52 27.16 23.91 8.29
N GLY A 53 26.78 24.22 7.05
CA GLY A 53 27.16 23.45 5.86
C GLY A 53 26.31 22.19 5.60
N ALA A 54 25.37 21.83 6.48
CA ALA A 54 24.41 20.78 6.18
C ALA A 54 23.40 21.22 5.12
N VAL A 55 22.92 20.27 4.32
CA VAL A 55 21.86 20.47 3.31
C VAL A 55 20.45 20.49 3.92
N TYR A 56 20.34 20.65 5.25
CA TYR A 56 19.06 20.81 5.92
C TYR A 56 19.15 21.68 7.17
N HIS A 57 18.06 22.36 7.49
CA HIS A 57 17.89 23.10 8.74
C HIS A 57 16.42 23.17 9.18
N LEU A 58 16.21 23.50 10.45
CA LEU A 58 14.90 23.76 11.03
C LEU A 58 14.63 25.27 11.01
N GLU A 59 13.39 25.66 10.79
CA GLU A 59 12.92 27.03 10.97
C GLU A 59 11.73 27.03 11.93
N PHE A 60 11.76 27.92 12.91
CA PHE A 60 10.63 28.16 13.80
C PHE A 60 10.14 29.58 13.63
N THR A 61 8.83 29.75 13.42
CA THR A 61 8.21 31.07 13.24
C THR A 61 7.09 31.31 14.24
N ARG A 62 7.06 32.51 14.80
CA ARG A 62 5.98 32.98 15.67
C ARG A 62 5.23 34.10 14.98
N ARG A 63 3.93 33.91 14.78
CA ARG A 63 3.03 34.99 14.35
C ARG A 63 2.58 35.78 15.57
N ARG A 64 2.75 37.11 15.54
CA ARG A 64 2.33 37.98 16.65
C ARG A 64 0.82 37.91 16.85
N GLY A 65 0.37 37.81 18.10
CA GLY A 65 -1.04 37.75 18.47
C GLY A 65 -1.78 36.45 18.11
N HIS A 66 -1.07 35.41 17.66
CA HIS A 66 -1.67 34.11 17.36
C HIS A 66 -1.11 33.03 18.30
N THR A 67 -2.00 32.23 18.87
CA THR A 67 -1.65 31.02 19.63
C THR A 67 -1.83 29.81 18.74
N MET A 68 -1.05 28.76 19.01
CA MET A 68 -1.13 27.54 18.23
C MET A 68 -1.57 26.36 19.06
N ASN A 69 -2.16 25.40 18.37
CA ASN A 69 -2.36 24.06 18.90
C ASN A 69 -1.02 23.31 18.75
N GLY A 70 -0.58 22.61 19.80
CA GLY A 70 0.69 21.87 19.81
C GLY A 70 0.75 20.73 18.76
N ALA A 71 1.65 19.77 18.97
CA ALA A 71 1.80 18.64 18.06
C ALA A 71 0.46 17.92 17.78
N PRO A 72 0.14 17.58 16.53
CA PRO A 72 -1.10 16.88 16.20
C PRO A 72 -1.19 15.47 16.79
N SER A 73 -0.04 14.80 16.99
CA SER A 73 0.06 13.51 17.67
C SER A 73 1.49 13.23 18.16
N PRO A 74 1.68 12.28 19.09
CA PRO A 74 2.99 11.82 19.51
C PRO A 74 3.85 11.18 18.40
N ASP A 75 3.28 10.82 17.25
CA ASP A 75 4.00 10.24 16.11
C ASP A 75 4.63 11.28 15.16
N HIS A 76 4.51 12.58 15.46
CA HIS A 76 5.25 13.63 14.74
C HIS A 76 6.69 13.74 15.26
N LEU A 77 7.58 12.95 14.64
CA LEU A 77 8.96 12.81 15.06
C LEU A 77 9.94 13.65 14.23
N LEU A 78 10.90 14.30 14.89
CA LEU A 78 12.21 14.60 14.31
C LEU A 78 13.22 13.58 14.84
N VAL A 79 13.85 12.81 13.95
CA VAL A 79 14.76 11.72 14.33
C VAL A 79 16.19 12.05 13.94
N PHE A 80 17.09 12.07 14.92
CA PHE A 80 18.53 12.25 14.71
C PHE A 80 19.25 10.91 14.91
N TYR A 81 19.83 10.39 13.83
CA TYR A 81 20.65 9.18 13.86
C TYR A 81 22.09 9.52 14.25
N LEU A 82 22.48 9.12 15.47
CA LEU A 82 23.79 9.36 16.06
C LEU A 82 24.50 8.00 16.27
N PRO A 83 25.20 7.46 15.25
CA PRO A 83 25.79 6.13 15.33
C PRO A 83 26.94 6.03 16.34
N ASP A 84 27.64 7.13 16.61
CA ASP A 84 28.68 7.19 17.63
C ASP A 84 28.05 7.24 19.03
N ALA A 85 28.36 6.23 19.86
CA ALA A 85 27.81 6.09 21.20
C ALA A 85 28.20 7.23 22.16
N ALA A 86 29.41 7.79 22.01
CA ALA A 86 29.87 8.89 22.83
C ALA A 86 29.14 10.18 22.47
N VAL A 87 28.99 10.47 21.17
CA VAL A 87 28.23 11.63 20.68
C VAL A 87 26.77 11.53 21.10
N TRP A 88 26.16 10.36 20.94
CA TRP A 88 24.77 10.12 21.37
C TRP A 88 24.58 10.35 22.87
N ARG A 89 25.45 9.78 23.73
CA ARG A 89 25.39 10.00 25.18
C ARG A 89 25.57 11.47 25.56
N GLN A 90 26.47 12.18 24.88
CA GLN A 90 26.67 13.62 25.13
C GLN A 90 25.42 14.43 24.79
N ALA A 91 24.76 14.11 23.67
CA ALA A 91 23.52 14.77 23.26
C ALA A 91 22.37 14.50 24.27
N VAL A 92 22.17 13.24 24.66
CA VAL A 92 21.17 12.87 25.69
C VAL A 92 21.45 13.59 27.01
N ASN A 93 22.70 13.58 27.48
CA ASN A 93 23.07 14.25 28.74
C ASN A 93 22.88 15.77 28.68
N ARG A 94 23.01 16.40 27.50
CA ARG A 94 22.75 17.83 27.33
C ARG A 94 21.26 18.14 27.49
N MET A 95 20.40 17.36 26.85
CA MET A 95 18.94 17.47 27.04
C MET A 95 18.55 17.38 28.51
N LEU A 96 19.08 16.38 29.23
CA LEU A 96 18.82 16.18 30.66
C LEU A 96 19.29 17.36 31.52
N ARG A 97 20.48 17.90 31.26
CA ARG A 97 21.02 19.06 32.00
C ARG A 97 20.20 20.33 31.77
N CYS A 98 19.61 20.49 30.59
CA CYS A 98 18.69 21.59 30.27
C CYS A 98 17.28 21.38 30.88
N GLY A 99 17.06 20.30 31.64
CA GLY A 99 15.81 20.02 32.32
C GLY A 99 14.78 19.24 31.50
N TYR A 100 15.12 18.80 30.29
CA TYR A 100 14.21 18.03 29.43
C TYR A 100 14.27 16.55 29.78
N MET A 101 13.18 16.02 30.31
CA MET A 101 13.09 14.61 30.70
C MET A 101 12.67 13.74 29.51
N PRO A 102 13.19 12.49 29.43
CA PRO A 102 12.72 11.53 28.45
C PRO A 102 11.24 11.22 28.62
N VAL A 103 10.60 10.95 27.50
CA VAL A 103 9.20 10.52 27.40
C VAL A 103 9.14 9.18 26.67
N PRO A 104 8.21 8.28 27.01
CA PRO A 104 8.03 7.04 26.26
C PRO A 104 7.73 7.32 24.78
N ALA A 105 8.30 6.54 23.87
CA ALA A 105 7.94 6.64 22.47
C ALA A 105 6.58 5.95 22.21
N GLU A 106 5.75 6.57 21.36
CA GLU A 106 4.48 5.97 20.92
C GLU A 106 4.72 4.60 20.24
N ASN A 107 5.75 4.53 19.39
CA ASN A 107 6.26 3.27 18.85
C ASN A 107 7.47 2.79 19.67
N PRO A 108 7.36 1.67 20.43
CA PRO A 108 8.44 1.13 21.25
C PRO A 108 9.72 0.76 20.48
N TYR A 109 9.66 0.74 19.13
CA TYR A 109 10.85 0.63 18.29
C TYR A 109 11.91 1.69 18.64
N TRP A 110 11.50 2.93 18.89
CA TRP A 110 12.42 4.03 19.17
C TRP A 110 13.12 3.89 20.51
N ASP A 111 12.44 3.32 21.51
CA ASP A 111 13.01 3.12 22.85
C ASP A 111 14.02 1.96 22.92
N ARG A 112 14.16 1.14 21.87
CA ARG A 112 15.13 0.03 21.84
C ARG A 112 16.58 0.50 21.84
N ARG A 113 16.85 1.60 21.12
CA ARG A 113 18.19 2.17 20.91
C ARG A 113 18.17 3.69 20.80
N GLY A 114 17.14 4.32 21.37
CA GLY A 114 16.96 5.75 21.32
C GLY A 114 16.37 6.27 22.61
N VAL A 115 16.36 7.59 22.70
CA VAL A 115 15.68 8.34 23.76
C VAL A 115 14.83 9.40 23.09
N THR A 116 13.56 9.48 23.48
CA THR A 116 12.61 10.45 22.97
C THR A 116 12.45 11.59 23.97
N PHE A 117 12.42 12.82 23.46
CA PHE A 117 12.10 14.03 24.22
C PHE A 117 10.88 14.71 23.60
N GLU A 118 10.14 15.46 24.41
CA GLU A 118 9.06 16.32 23.95
C GLU A 118 9.56 17.76 23.88
N ASP A 119 9.47 18.40 22.72
CA ASP A 119 9.76 19.83 22.55
C ASP A 119 8.68 20.67 23.23
N PRO A 120 8.90 21.99 23.43
CA PRO A 120 7.93 22.82 24.12
C PRO A 120 6.52 22.66 23.55
N ASP A 121 6.38 22.59 22.22
CA ASP A 121 5.11 22.52 21.50
C ASP A 121 4.52 21.10 21.39
N GLY A 122 5.08 20.11 22.12
CA GLY A 122 4.55 18.76 22.21
C GLY A 122 5.06 17.79 21.14
N TYR A 123 5.95 18.23 20.25
CA TYR A 123 6.48 17.36 19.19
C TYR A 123 7.61 16.49 19.73
N ARG A 124 7.78 15.30 19.15
CA ARG A 124 8.79 14.36 19.64
C ARG A 124 10.10 14.53 18.88
N VAL A 125 11.20 14.56 19.62
CA VAL A 125 12.55 14.52 19.09
C VAL A 125 13.23 13.25 19.58
N VAL A 126 13.61 12.38 18.65
CA VAL A 126 14.24 11.09 18.93
C VAL A 126 15.74 11.19 18.67
N LEU A 127 16.54 10.93 19.69
CA LEU A 127 17.97 10.69 19.55
C LEU A 127 18.19 9.19 19.40
N GLN A 128 18.44 8.72 18.17
CA GLN A 128 18.57 7.30 17.86
C GLN A 128 20.04 6.89 17.73
N GLN A 129 20.50 5.97 18.58
CA GLN A 129 21.86 5.44 18.56
C GLN A 129 22.05 4.37 17.47
N SER A 130 21.91 4.76 16.20
CA SER A 130 22.14 3.88 15.05
C SER A 130 22.50 4.69 13.80
N SER A 131 22.89 4.01 12.71
CA SER A 131 23.11 4.63 11.40
C SER A 131 21.84 4.57 10.53
N TRP A 132 21.75 5.48 9.57
CA TRP A 132 20.81 5.39 8.45
C TRP A 132 21.59 5.34 7.11
N PRO A 133 21.35 4.35 6.22
CA PRO A 133 20.48 3.21 6.44
C PRO A 133 20.99 2.30 7.57
N PRO A 134 20.11 1.52 8.22
CA PRO A 134 20.50 0.55 9.23
C PRO A 134 21.51 -0.45 8.65
N ARG A 135 22.50 -0.87 9.44
CA ARG A 135 23.41 -1.97 9.05
C ARG A 135 22.58 -3.22 8.74
N ALA A 136 23.02 -4.02 7.76
CA ALA A 136 22.33 -5.26 7.36
C ALA A 136 22.01 -6.12 8.61
N GLY A 137 20.74 -6.53 8.75
CA GLY A 137 20.23 -7.28 9.91
C GLY A 137 19.61 -6.45 11.05
N HIS A 138 19.66 -5.11 10.99
CA HIS A 138 19.12 -4.22 12.01
C HIS A 138 18.06 -3.22 11.51
N ALA A 139 17.68 -3.33 10.24
CA ALA A 139 16.58 -2.53 9.73
C ALA A 139 15.27 -2.94 10.43
N PRO A 140 14.44 -1.99 10.90
CA PRO A 140 13.05 -2.31 11.16
C PRO A 140 12.49 -2.96 9.88
N PRO A 141 11.66 -4.02 9.97
CA PRO A 141 11.00 -4.52 8.79
C PRO A 141 10.32 -3.32 8.13
N ALA A 142 10.78 -2.94 6.94
CA ALA A 142 10.23 -1.86 6.17
C ALA A 142 8.84 -2.28 5.73
N ARG A 143 7.88 -2.14 6.65
CA ARG A 143 6.47 -2.29 6.35
C ARG A 143 6.00 -0.87 6.11
N LEU A 144 6.17 -0.41 4.87
CA LEU A 144 5.45 0.75 4.35
C LEU A 144 3.96 0.46 4.57
N HIS A 145 3.43 0.88 5.71
CA HIS A 145 2.00 0.92 5.94
C HIS A 145 1.48 2.14 5.19
N THR A 146 1.22 1.96 3.90
CA THR A 146 0.36 2.84 3.14
C THR A 146 -0.96 2.94 3.90
N LEU A 147 -1.33 4.16 4.30
CA LEU A 147 -2.59 4.48 4.93
C LEU A 147 -3.73 4.25 3.93
N THR A 148 -4.16 3.00 3.80
CA THR A 148 -5.44 2.61 3.17
C THR A 148 -5.80 1.21 3.66
N GLY A 149 -6.98 1.07 4.27
CA GLY A 149 -7.70 -0.20 4.24
C GLY A 149 -7.74 -1.05 5.52
N ASN A 150 -8.28 -0.52 6.61
CA ASN A 150 -8.72 -1.35 7.76
C ASN A 150 -9.92 -2.28 7.43
N VAL A 151 -10.38 -2.35 6.18
CA VAL A 151 -11.39 -3.33 5.72
C VAL A 151 -10.77 -4.46 4.87
N LEU A 152 -9.56 -4.28 4.31
CA LEU A 152 -8.88 -5.28 3.45
C LEU A 152 -7.70 -6.00 4.14
N LYS A 153 -7.35 -5.61 5.37
CA LYS A 153 -6.12 -6.04 6.06
C LYS A 153 -6.14 -7.46 6.66
N ALA A 154 -7.19 -8.23 6.48
CA ALA A 154 -7.25 -9.61 6.97
C ALA A 154 -6.67 -10.64 6.00
N MET A 155 -6.53 -10.29 4.71
CA MET A 155 -6.12 -11.24 3.66
C MET A 155 -4.75 -10.89 3.10
N ASN A 156 -3.85 -11.87 3.07
CA ASN A 156 -2.58 -11.75 2.36
C ASN A 156 -2.79 -11.85 0.84
N ARG A 157 -1.79 -11.43 0.06
CA ARG A 157 -1.84 -11.43 -1.42
C ARG A 157 -2.36 -12.75 -2.01
N LYS A 158 -1.91 -13.90 -1.51
CA LYS A 158 -2.37 -15.23 -1.99
C LYS A 158 -3.87 -15.44 -1.73
N GLN A 159 -4.34 -15.06 -0.55
CA GLN A 159 -5.76 -15.13 -0.19
C GLN A 159 -6.59 -14.18 -1.07
N THR A 160 -6.09 -12.97 -1.34
CA THR A 160 -6.76 -12.00 -2.23
C THR A 160 -6.90 -12.55 -3.65
N HIS A 161 -5.84 -13.12 -4.23
CA HIS A 161 -5.91 -13.73 -5.57
C HIS A 161 -6.85 -14.95 -5.60
N LEU A 162 -6.84 -15.78 -4.55
CA LEU A 162 -7.76 -16.91 -4.45
C LEU A 162 -9.22 -16.45 -4.39
N LEU A 163 -9.53 -15.47 -3.55
CA LEU A 163 -10.89 -14.93 -3.43
C LEU A 163 -11.35 -14.28 -4.73
N ALA A 164 -10.50 -13.49 -5.40
CA ALA A 164 -10.82 -12.89 -6.69
C ALA A 164 -11.17 -13.96 -7.73
N ARG A 165 -10.37 -15.02 -7.84
CA ARG A 165 -10.62 -16.13 -8.76
C ARG A 165 -11.87 -16.93 -8.38
N LEU A 166 -12.13 -17.12 -7.09
CA LEU A 166 -13.37 -17.76 -6.61
C LEU A 166 -14.61 -16.97 -7.01
N LEU A 167 -14.62 -15.66 -6.74
CA LEU A 167 -15.75 -14.79 -7.06
C LEU A 167 -16.01 -14.72 -8.58
N LEU A 168 -14.95 -14.60 -9.39
CA LEU A 168 -15.06 -14.61 -10.84
C LEU A 168 -15.48 -15.99 -11.38
N ALA A 169 -14.93 -17.09 -10.87
CA ALA A 169 -15.27 -18.44 -11.33
C ALA A 169 -16.71 -18.81 -10.99
N MET A 170 -17.22 -18.36 -9.84
CA MET A 170 -18.55 -18.74 -9.34
C MET A 170 -19.66 -18.44 -10.34
N ILE A 171 -19.61 -17.29 -11.03
CA ILE A 171 -20.67 -16.96 -11.99
C ILE A 171 -20.72 -17.97 -13.14
N PHE A 172 -19.56 -18.38 -13.67
CA PHE A 172 -19.49 -19.35 -14.76
C PHE A 172 -19.86 -20.76 -14.31
N LEU A 173 -19.42 -21.17 -13.12
CA LEU A 173 -19.77 -22.48 -12.57
C LEU A 173 -21.27 -22.61 -12.36
N VAL A 174 -21.92 -21.57 -11.83
CA VAL A 174 -23.36 -21.55 -11.62
C VAL A 174 -24.11 -21.50 -12.95
N THR A 175 -23.77 -20.58 -13.86
CA THR A 175 -24.47 -20.43 -15.14
C THR A 175 -24.28 -21.64 -16.06
N GLY A 176 -23.10 -22.25 -16.05
CA GLY A 176 -22.81 -23.48 -16.79
C GLY A 176 -23.58 -24.67 -16.23
N THR A 177 -23.67 -24.79 -14.90
CA THR A 177 -24.47 -25.85 -14.25
C THR A 177 -25.96 -25.70 -14.55
N MET A 178 -26.49 -24.47 -14.54
CA MET A 178 -27.88 -24.21 -14.93
C MET A 178 -28.15 -24.64 -16.38
N LYS A 179 -27.22 -24.37 -17.31
CA LYS A 179 -27.33 -24.84 -18.71
C LYS A 179 -27.20 -26.35 -18.84
N LEU A 180 -26.42 -27.00 -17.98
CA LEU A 180 -26.28 -28.46 -17.96
C LEU A 180 -27.57 -29.14 -17.48
N VAL A 181 -28.17 -28.61 -16.40
CA VAL A 181 -29.44 -29.12 -15.86
C VAL A 181 -30.59 -28.89 -16.84
N ASP A 182 -30.64 -27.72 -17.47
CA ASP A 182 -31.65 -27.38 -18.47
C ASP A 182 -31.07 -27.27 -19.88
N PHE A 183 -30.45 -28.37 -20.31
CA PHE A 183 -29.81 -28.46 -21.61
C PHE A 183 -30.80 -28.28 -22.76
N GLY A 184 -32.00 -28.86 -22.63
CA GLY A 184 -33.07 -28.77 -23.64
C GLY A 184 -33.50 -27.33 -23.92
N HIS A 185 -33.75 -26.54 -22.87
CA HIS A 185 -34.10 -25.13 -23.02
C HIS A 185 -32.97 -24.31 -23.66
N THR A 186 -31.72 -24.60 -23.30
CA THR A 186 -30.55 -23.93 -23.87
C THR A 186 -30.44 -24.17 -25.38
N VAL A 187 -30.59 -25.42 -25.81
CA VAL A 187 -30.59 -25.78 -27.24
C VAL A 187 -31.76 -25.14 -27.97
N GLY A 188 -32.96 -25.17 -27.38
CA GLY A 188 -34.16 -24.54 -27.96
C GLY A 188 -33.99 -23.03 -28.16
N THR A 189 -33.41 -22.34 -27.17
CA THR A 189 -33.12 -20.90 -27.25
C THR A 189 -32.15 -20.61 -28.39
N LEU A 190 -31.03 -21.33 -28.47
CA LEU A 190 -30.05 -21.15 -29.55
C LEU A 190 -30.65 -21.44 -30.94
N ALA A 191 -31.51 -22.45 -31.05
CA ALA A 191 -32.22 -22.78 -32.28
C ALA A 191 -33.19 -21.68 -32.70
N SER A 192 -33.93 -21.09 -31.75
CA SER A 192 -34.86 -19.97 -32.02
C SER A 192 -34.15 -18.71 -32.51
N MET A 193 -32.86 -18.55 -32.18
CA MET A 193 -32.02 -17.46 -32.68
C MET A 193 -31.47 -17.73 -34.10
N GLY A 194 -31.73 -18.90 -34.67
CA GLY A 194 -31.24 -19.30 -35.99
C GLY A 194 -29.75 -19.63 -36.03
N LEU A 195 -29.12 -19.91 -34.87
CA LEU A 195 -27.71 -20.26 -34.83
C LEU A 195 -27.44 -21.67 -35.38
N PRO A 196 -26.37 -21.87 -36.16
CA PRO A 196 -26.03 -23.19 -36.68
C PRO A 196 -25.57 -24.12 -35.56
N PHE A 197 -25.95 -25.40 -35.65
CA PHE A 197 -25.56 -26.44 -34.70
C PHE A 197 -25.85 -26.12 -33.21
N PRO A 198 -27.10 -25.79 -32.84
CA PRO A 198 -27.45 -25.31 -31.51
C PRO A 198 -27.07 -26.29 -30.38
N THR A 199 -27.13 -27.59 -30.63
CA THR A 199 -26.68 -28.62 -29.68
C THR A 199 -25.17 -28.53 -29.40
N LEU A 200 -24.34 -28.35 -30.44
CA LEU A 200 -22.88 -28.23 -30.27
C LEU A 200 -22.52 -26.92 -29.58
N LEU A 201 -23.22 -25.83 -29.91
CA LEU A 201 -23.04 -24.54 -29.25
C LEU A 201 -23.43 -24.60 -27.76
N ALA A 202 -24.53 -25.28 -27.42
CA ALA A 202 -24.93 -25.48 -26.03
C ALA A 202 -23.89 -26.29 -25.24
N LEU A 203 -23.37 -27.38 -25.82
CA LEU A 203 -22.29 -28.16 -25.22
C LEU A 203 -21.01 -27.32 -25.06
N GLY A 204 -20.64 -26.56 -26.10
CA GLY A 204 -19.49 -25.67 -26.08
C GLY A 204 -19.61 -24.61 -24.98
N ALA A 205 -20.80 -24.03 -24.78
CA ALA A 205 -21.06 -23.08 -23.70
C ALA A 205 -20.87 -23.73 -22.33
N ILE A 206 -21.44 -24.91 -22.09
CA ILE A 206 -21.30 -25.63 -20.81
C ILE A 206 -19.84 -25.98 -20.53
N VAL A 207 -19.13 -26.54 -21.51
CA VAL A 207 -17.71 -26.90 -21.37
C VAL A 207 -16.87 -25.66 -21.09
N THR A 208 -17.16 -24.56 -21.76
CA THR A 208 -16.43 -23.30 -21.57
C THR A 208 -16.68 -22.70 -20.20
N GLU A 209 -17.94 -22.63 -19.76
CA GLU A 209 -18.30 -22.05 -18.47
C GLU A 209 -17.85 -22.92 -17.29
N ILE A 210 -18.16 -24.21 -17.30
CA ILE A 210 -17.79 -25.11 -16.20
C ILE A 210 -16.28 -25.39 -16.23
N GLY A 211 -15.74 -25.76 -17.38
CA GLY A 211 -14.32 -26.08 -17.55
C GLY A 211 -13.43 -24.86 -17.35
N GLY A 212 -13.77 -23.73 -17.98
CA GLY A 212 -13.07 -22.46 -17.80
C GLY A 212 -13.18 -21.95 -16.37
N GLY A 213 -14.36 -21.99 -15.76
CA GLY A 213 -14.58 -21.61 -14.36
C GLY A 213 -13.77 -22.45 -13.38
N ALA A 214 -13.71 -23.77 -13.57
CA ALA A 214 -12.90 -24.66 -12.74
C ALA A 214 -11.39 -24.40 -12.93
N CYS A 215 -10.92 -24.24 -14.17
CA CYS A 215 -9.52 -23.91 -14.45
C CYS A 215 -9.12 -22.57 -13.81
N LEU A 216 -9.99 -21.57 -13.84
CA LEU A 216 -9.80 -20.27 -13.19
C LEU A 216 -9.71 -20.42 -11.66
N LEU A 217 -10.64 -21.15 -11.04
CA LEU A 217 -10.69 -21.38 -9.60
C LEU A 217 -9.42 -22.07 -9.07
N PHE A 218 -8.96 -23.13 -9.73
CA PHE A 218 -7.80 -23.92 -9.30
C PHE A 218 -6.46 -23.40 -9.87
N ASN A 219 -6.48 -22.35 -10.67
CA ASN A 219 -5.32 -21.80 -11.39
C ASN A 219 -4.66 -22.79 -12.37
N VAL A 220 -5.43 -23.73 -12.94
CA VAL A 220 -4.90 -24.65 -13.95
C VAL A 220 -4.91 -23.93 -15.28
N LYS A 221 -3.74 -23.48 -15.76
CA LYS A 221 -3.62 -22.59 -16.94
C LYS A 221 -4.52 -21.33 -16.82
N GLY A 222 -4.55 -20.72 -15.63
CA GLY A 222 -5.47 -19.63 -15.28
C GLY A 222 -5.51 -18.47 -16.30
N ARG A 223 -4.36 -18.06 -16.83
CA ARG A 223 -4.27 -17.05 -17.90
C ARG A 223 -5.10 -17.41 -19.13
N TRP A 224 -4.94 -18.63 -19.62
CA TRP A 224 -5.63 -19.09 -20.82
C TRP A 224 -7.12 -19.32 -20.55
N ALA A 225 -7.48 -19.84 -19.38
CA ALA A 225 -8.87 -19.96 -18.96
C ALA A 225 -9.57 -18.59 -18.94
N ALA A 226 -8.92 -17.56 -18.39
CA ALA A 226 -9.46 -16.20 -18.37
C ALA A 226 -9.68 -15.63 -19.79
N LEU A 227 -8.71 -15.81 -20.70
CA LEU A 227 -8.85 -15.36 -22.10
C LEU A 227 -9.99 -16.08 -22.82
N VAL A 228 -10.12 -17.39 -22.64
CA VAL A 228 -11.23 -18.16 -23.24
C VAL A 228 -12.58 -17.68 -22.70
N LEU A 229 -12.68 -17.44 -21.39
CA LEU A 229 -13.92 -16.93 -20.77
C LEU A 229 -14.25 -15.50 -21.24
N ILE A 230 -13.26 -14.64 -21.46
CA ILE A 230 -13.48 -13.31 -22.09
C ILE A 230 -14.03 -13.48 -23.50
N LEU A 231 -13.39 -14.32 -24.32
CA LEU A 231 -13.83 -14.58 -25.69
C LEU A 231 -15.23 -15.19 -25.75
N PHE A 232 -15.62 -15.97 -24.74
CA PHE A 232 -16.98 -16.49 -24.59
C PHE A 232 -18.01 -15.42 -24.22
N LEU A 233 -17.66 -14.49 -23.32
CA LEU A 233 -18.56 -13.43 -22.88
C LEU A 233 -18.91 -12.43 -23.99
N ILE A 234 -18.02 -12.20 -24.97
CA ILE A 234 -18.27 -11.28 -26.08
C ILE A 234 -19.53 -11.68 -26.89
N PRO A 235 -19.58 -12.85 -27.55
CA PRO A 235 -20.77 -13.26 -28.29
C PRO A 235 -21.98 -13.48 -27.37
N ALA A 236 -21.78 -13.97 -26.15
CA ALA A 236 -22.88 -14.10 -25.18
C ALA A 236 -23.54 -12.74 -24.89
N THR A 237 -22.75 -11.68 -24.73
CA THR A 237 -23.27 -10.33 -24.49
C THR A 237 -23.96 -9.75 -25.73
N LEU A 238 -23.32 -9.88 -26.89
CA LEU A 238 -23.82 -9.33 -28.15
C LEU A 238 -25.10 -10.02 -28.63
N LEU A 239 -25.25 -11.32 -28.40
CA LEU A 239 -26.40 -12.08 -28.89
C LEU A 239 -27.58 -12.10 -27.90
N PHE A 240 -27.31 -12.14 -26.60
CA PHE A 240 -28.37 -12.35 -25.60
C PHE A 240 -28.79 -11.10 -24.82
N HIS A 241 -27.96 -10.05 -24.80
CA HIS A 241 -28.23 -8.86 -23.97
C HIS A 241 -28.36 -7.58 -24.79
N VAL A 242 -27.46 -7.33 -25.74
CA VAL A 242 -27.51 -6.10 -26.56
C VAL A 242 -28.83 -5.91 -27.32
N PRO A 243 -29.46 -6.93 -27.93
CA PRO A 243 -30.72 -6.74 -28.65
C PRO A 243 -31.84 -6.23 -27.75
N GLY A 244 -31.85 -6.63 -26.47
CA GLY A 244 -32.86 -6.24 -25.50
C GLY A 244 -32.73 -4.79 -25.01
N LEU A 245 -31.68 -4.06 -25.40
CA LEU A 245 -31.56 -2.61 -25.13
C LEU A 245 -32.57 -1.78 -25.94
N ASN A 246 -33.09 -2.34 -27.04
CA ASN A 246 -34.11 -1.68 -27.86
C ASN A 246 -35.54 -1.93 -27.34
N ASP A 247 -35.70 -2.76 -26.30
CA ASP A 247 -36.99 -3.03 -25.68
C ASP A 247 -37.22 -2.07 -24.50
N PRO A 248 -38.20 -1.14 -24.57
CA PRO A 248 -38.43 -0.16 -23.52
C PRO A 248 -38.84 -0.76 -22.17
N VAL A 249 -39.29 -2.02 -22.13
CA VAL A 249 -39.65 -2.73 -20.90
C VAL A 249 -38.45 -3.44 -20.28
N GLN A 250 -37.49 -3.89 -21.10
CA GLN A 250 -36.36 -4.72 -20.64
C GLN A 250 -35.01 -4.02 -20.69
N ALA A 251 -34.90 -2.84 -21.31
CA ALA A 251 -33.64 -2.16 -21.59
C ALA A 251 -32.77 -1.97 -20.35
N GLU A 252 -33.34 -1.58 -19.21
CA GLU A 252 -32.59 -1.39 -17.95
C GLU A 252 -31.98 -2.71 -17.45
N MET A 253 -32.78 -3.78 -17.41
CA MET A 253 -32.31 -5.09 -16.98
C MET A 253 -31.23 -5.63 -17.93
N GLN A 254 -31.38 -5.44 -19.24
CA GLN A 254 -30.41 -5.89 -20.22
C GLN A 254 -29.12 -5.07 -20.18
N LEU A 255 -29.22 -3.76 -19.91
CA LEU A 255 -28.05 -2.90 -19.66
C LEU A 255 -27.25 -3.40 -18.45
N ILE A 256 -27.93 -3.80 -17.37
CA ILE A 256 -27.26 -4.40 -16.20
C ILE A 256 -26.51 -5.68 -16.59
N GLN A 257 -27.09 -6.55 -17.44
CA GLN A 257 -26.39 -7.76 -17.90
C GLN A 257 -25.15 -7.43 -18.75
N VAL A 258 -25.24 -6.44 -19.64
CA VAL A 258 -24.10 -5.96 -20.44
C VAL A 258 -22.99 -5.43 -19.53
N LEU A 259 -23.32 -4.55 -18.58
CA LEU A 259 -22.36 -3.95 -17.65
C LEU A 259 -21.73 -5.01 -16.73
N LYS A 260 -22.52 -5.97 -16.27
CA LYS A 260 -22.04 -7.12 -15.49
C LYS A 260 -21.00 -7.92 -16.28
N ASN A 261 -21.29 -8.27 -17.54
CA ASN A 261 -20.34 -9.00 -18.37
C ASN A 261 -19.07 -8.19 -18.65
N LEU A 262 -19.18 -6.88 -18.85
CA LEU A 262 -18.03 -5.99 -19.01
C LEU A 262 -17.15 -5.94 -17.76
N ALA A 263 -17.75 -5.84 -16.58
CA ALA A 263 -17.05 -5.88 -15.30
C ALA A 263 -16.33 -7.23 -15.08
N ILE A 264 -16.97 -8.35 -15.44
CA ILE A 264 -16.37 -9.69 -15.37
C ILE A 264 -15.18 -9.79 -16.33
N MET A 265 -15.31 -9.30 -17.58
CA MET A 265 -14.20 -9.27 -18.53
C MET A 265 -13.01 -8.46 -17.98
N GLY A 266 -13.27 -7.32 -17.32
CA GLY A 266 -12.23 -6.53 -16.64
C GLY A 266 -11.51 -7.32 -15.55
N GLY A 267 -12.25 -8.04 -14.69
CA GLY A 267 -11.67 -8.91 -13.68
C GLY A 267 -10.85 -10.06 -14.26
N LEU A 268 -11.34 -10.70 -15.33
CA LEU A 268 -10.62 -11.76 -16.04
C LEU A 268 -9.36 -11.25 -16.74
N LEU A 269 -9.38 -10.02 -17.28
CA LEU A 269 -8.20 -9.37 -17.85
C LEU A 269 -7.11 -9.16 -16.79
N MET A 270 -7.48 -8.81 -15.56
CA MET A 270 -6.50 -8.72 -14.47
C MET A 270 -5.86 -10.09 -14.19
N VAL A 271 -6.65 -11.18 -14.20
CA VAL A 271 -6.13 -12.54 -14.01
C VAL A 271 -5.25 -13.00 -15.17
N SER A 272 -5.52 -12.57 -16.41
CA SER A 272 -4.72 -12.98 -17.58
C SER A 272 -3.30 -12.38 -17.60
N LEU A 273 -3.07 -11.34 -16.80
CA LEU A 273 -1.77 -10.67 -16.65
C LEU A 273 -0.90 -11.28 -15.54
N GLU A 274 -1.41 -12.25 -14.78
CA GLU A 274 -0.64 -12.92 -13.72
C GLU A 274 0.16 -14.10 -14.27
N ASP A 275 1.50 -14.06 -14.15
CA ASP A 275 2.41 -15.14 -14.54
C ASP A 275 2.54 -16.21 -13.41
N GLU A 276 2.07 -17.45 -13.66
CA GLU A 276 2.44 -18.77 -13.06
C GLU A 276 2.39 -18.94 -11.51
N PRO A 277 2.44 -20.15 -10.90
CA PRO A 277 2.08 -21.52 -11.32
C PRO A 277 0.79 -22.03 -10.62
N ALA A 278 0.37 -23.27 -10.90
CA ALA A 278 -0.80 -23.91 -10.29
C ALA A 278 -0.75 -23.92 -8.74
N TYR A 279 -1.90 -23.67 -8.09
CA TYR A 279 -2.02 -23.71 -6.63
C TYR A 279 -1.67 -25.13 -6.13
N GLY A 280 -0.55 -25.27 -5.42
CA GLY A 280 -0.10 -26.56 -4.86
C GLY A 280 1.25 -27.07 -5.35
N ALA A 281 1.84 -26.49 -6.40
CA ALA A 281 3.21 -26.83 -6.82
C ALA A 281 4.25 -26.03 -6.02
N GLY A 282 4.28 -26.23 -4.70
CA GLY A 282 5.42 -25.82 -3.88
C GLY A 282 6.60 -26.71 -4.27
N LYS A 283 7.68 -26.11 -4.75
CA LYS A 283 8.99 -26.77 -4.92
C LYS A 283 9.36 -27.51 -3.62
N ALA A 284 9.13 -28.81 -3.58
CA ALA A 284 10.11 -29.71 -3.00
C ALA A 284 11.39 -29.57 -3.83
N GLU A 285 12.55 -29.77 -3.20
CA GLU A 285 13.86 -29.83 -3.85
C GLU A 285 14.57 -28.47 -4.07
N LYS A 286 15.17 -27.98 -2.98
CA LYS A 286 16.60 -27.62 -2.93
C LYS A 286 17.10 -27.48 -1.48
N GLU A 287 16.80 -28.47 -0.64
CA GLU A 287 17.62 -28.76 0.55
C GLU A 287 18.60 -29.88 0.17
N THR A 288 19.66 -29.54 -0.55
CA THR A 288 20.78 -30.49 -0.81
C THR A 288 22.12 -29.76 -0.88
N PHE A 289 22.27 -28.65 -0.14
CA PHE A 289 23.56 -27.95 -0.09
C PHE A 289 23.90 -27.44 1.31
N LEU A 290 23.76 -28.30 2.32
CA LEU A 290 24.43 -28.16 3.61
C LEU A 290 24.81 -29.55 4.14
N GLN A 291 25.95 -30.07 3.68
CA GLN A 291 26.79 -30.92 4.51
C GLN A 291 28.22 -30.36 4.46
N PRO A 292 28.83 -30.02 5.61
CA PRO A 292 30.25 -29.80 5.67
C PRO A 292 30.95 -31.17 5.68
N SER A 293 31.78 -31.43 4.68
CA SER A 293 32.73 -32.54 4.71
C SER A 293 33.76 -32.28 5.82
N SER A 294 33.61 -32.98 6.92
CA SER A 294 34.70 -33.22 7.87
C SER A 294 35.63 -34.25 7.25
N HIS A 295 36.93 -33.93 7.12
CA HIS A 295 38.02 -34.91 7.18
C HIS A 295 39.35 -34.18 7.41
N SER A 296 39.96 -34.56 8.55
CA SER A 296 41.41 -34.69 8.86
C SER A 296 42.42 -33.78 8.18
#